data_AF-A0A7C4E978-F1
#
_entry.id   AF-A0A7C4E978-F1
#
_cell.length_a   1.000
_cell.length_b   1.000
_cell.length_c   1.000
_cell.angle_alpha   90.00
_cell.angle_beta   90.00
_cell.angle_gamma   90.00
#
_symmetry.space_group_name_H-M   'P 1'
#
loop_
_entity.id
_entity.type
_entity.pdbx_description
1 polymer ?
#
loop_
_entity_poly.entity_id
_entity_poly.type
_entity_poly.pdbx_seq_one_letter_code
_entity_poly.pdbx_strand_id
1 'polypeptide(L)'
;MDAWSCRFVTHFHAVSQTARDSNCRHLGVNPARVTVIPRGRDPQTYLDVPADVVEGLRRELKLDGAYPVLLNVGRIIDQKGQRYLIRALPAVLKRFPQAQVLFAGDGWMRSRLVEKVDLLGLRRHVRFFVRGAPVFELATPLAPGDELLIVQALSGG
;
A
#
# COMPACT_ATOMS: atom_id res chain seq x y z
N MET A 1 7.51 15.35 -16.05
CA MET A 1 8.58 16.35 -15.93
C MET A 1 9.77 15.77 -16.67
N ASP A 2 10.39 16.58 -17.50
CA ASP A 2 11.45 16.21 -18.44
C ASP A 2 12.68 17.11 -18.20
N ALA A 3 13.84 16.67 -18.65
CA ALA A 3 15.09 17.39 -18.40
C ALA A 3 15.16 18.77 -19.10
N TRP A 4 14.34 19.03 -20.12
CA TRP A 4 14.34 20.32 -20.84
C TRP A 4 13.58 21.37 -20.04
N SER A 5 12.35 21.07 -19.60
CA SER A 5 11.56 21.96 -18.74
C SER A 5 12.24 22.23 -17.38
N CYS A 6 12.95 21.24 -16.82
CA CYS A 6 13.74 21.40 -15.60
C CYS A 6 14.80 22.51 -15.65
N ARG A 7 15.29 22.92 -16.83
CA ARG A 7 16.33 23.96 -16.96
C ARG A 7 15.83 25.34 -16.51
N PHE A 8 14.54 25.61 -16.72
CA PHE A 8 13.92 26.92 -16.49
C PHE A 8 13.36 27.10 -15.06
N VAL A 9 13.22 26.01 -14.30
CA VAL A 9 12.71 26.05 -12.92
C VAL A 9 13.80 26.56 -11.98
N THR A 10 13.57 27.69 -11.30
CA THR A 10 14.56 28.32 -10.39
C THR A 10 14.96 27.39 -9.24
N HIS A 11 13.98 26.79 -8.58
CA HIS A 11 14.12 25.96 -7.39
C HIS A 11 13.03 24.88 -7.34
N PHE A 12 13.33 23.72 -6.77
CA PHE A 12 12.42 22.58 -6.66
C PHE A 12 12.14 22.22 -5.21
N HIS A 13 10.95 21.66 -4.97
CA HIS A 13 10.60 21.01 -3.70
C HIS A 13 10.40 19.51 -3.91
N ALA A 14 11.10 18.70 -3.13
CA ALA A 14 10.97 17.24 -3.11
C ALA A 14 10.32 16.77 -1.79
N VAL A 15 9.52 15.71 -1.84
CA VAL A 15 8.80 15.19 -0.66
C VAL A 15 9.60 14.21 0.19
N SER A 16 10.79 13.82 -0.26
CA SER A 16 11.74 12.96 0.45
C SER A 16 13.15 13.11 -0.14
N GLN A 17 14.18 12.66 0.58
CA GLN A 17 15.56 12.60 0.05
C GLN A 17 15.65 11.64 -1.15
N THR A 18 15.01 10.47 -1.08
CA THR A 18 14.95 9.51 -2.19
C THR A 18 14.35 10.14 -3.46
N ALA A 19 13.27 10.92 -3.32
CA ALA A 19 12.67 11.65 -4.44
C ALA A 19 13.62 12.72 -5.00
N ARG A 20 14.33 13.47 -4.15
CA ARG A 20 15.36 14.41 -4.58
C ARG A 20 16.43 13.70 -5.40
N ASP A 21 17.06 12.68 -4.83
CA ASP A 21 18.25 12.04 -5.40
C ASP A 21 17.90 11.30 -6.71
N SER A 22 16.74 10.63 -6.75
CA SER A 22 16.21 9.99 -7.95
C SER A 22 15.94 11.00 -9.07
N ASN A 23 15.28 12.13 -8.77
CA ASN A 23 14.97 13.15 -9.76
C ASN A 23 16.22 13.90 -10.24
N CYS A 24 17.16 14.23 -9.34
CA CYS A 24 18.43 14.86 -9.72
C CYS A 24 19.22 13.98 -10.69
N ARG A 25 19.30 12.66 -10.41
CA ARG A 25 19.98 11.68 -11.26
C ARG A 25 19.32 11.51 -12.63
N HIS A 26 17.99 11.45 -12.71
CA HIS A 26 17.29 11.19 -13.97
C HIS A 26 17.00 12.45 -14.81
N LEU A 27 16.87 13.62 -14.20
CA LEU A 27 16.49 14.87 -14.87
C LEU A 27 17.65 15.87 -15.01
N GLY A 28 18.84 15.56 -14.48
CA GLY A 28 20.00 16.44 -14.52
C GLY A 28 19.86 17.70 -13.65
N VAL A 29 18.95 17.68 -12.67
CA VAL A 29 18.72 18.81 -11.76
C VAL A 29 19.87 18.90 -10.75
N ASN A 30 20.46 20.09 -10.60
CA ASN A 30 21.48 20.35 -9.58
C ASN A 30 20.85 20.18 -8.17
N PRO A 31 21.35 19.28 -7.31
CA PRO A 31 20.82 19.05 -5.96
C PRO A 31 20.77 20.29 -5.06
N ALA A 32 21.66 21.27 -5.29
CA ALA A 32 21.66 22.54 -4.53
C ALA A 32 20.40 23.39 -4.77
N ARG A 33 19.64 23.09 -5.84
CA ARG A 33 18.38 23.77 -6.21
C ARG A 33 17.14 22.99 -5.75
N VAL A 34 17.29 22.04 -4.81
CA VAL A 34 16.18 21.19 -4.36
C VAL A 34 16.10 21.14 -2.84
N THR A 35 15.04 21.73 -2.28
CA THR A 35 14.72 21.59 -0.84
C THR A 35 13.83 20.38 -0.62
N VAL A 36 14.18 19.52 0.32
CA VAL A 36 13.29 18.44 0.77
C VAL A 36 12.35 18.99 1.84
N ILE A 37 11.04 18.91 1.58
CA ILE A 37 9.97 19.22 2.53
C ILE A 37 9.15 17.93 2.71
N PRO A 38 9.41 17.14 3.77
CA PRO A 38 8.64 15.94 4.05
C PRO A 38 7.15 16.26 4.22
N ARG A 39 6.28 15.40 3.70
CA ARG A 39 4.84 15.53 3.97
C ARG A 39 4.55 15.11 5.41
N GLY A 40 4.22 16.08 6.25
CA GLY A 40 3.59 15.81 7.54
C GLY A 40 2.27 15.06 7.37
N ARG A 41 1.97 14.20 8.33
CA ARG A 41 0.63 13.70 8.63
C ARG A 41 0.45 13.88 10.13
N ASP A 42 -0.73 14.27 10.55
CA ASP A 42 -1.08 14.20 11.97
C ASP A 42 -1.23 12.72 12.38
N PRO A 43 -0.49 12.21 13.38
CA PRO A 43 -0.68 10.86 13.89
C PRO A 43 -2.00 10.68 14.64
N GLN A 44 -2.53 11.71 15.31
CA GLN A 44 -3.74 11.60 16.14
C GLN A 44 -4.97 11.22 15.31
N THR A 45 -5.04 11.71 14.07
CA THR A 45 -6.02 11.31 13.04
C THR A 45 -6.10 9.78 12.79
N TYR A 46 -5.09 8.98 13.20
CA TYR A 46 -5.02 7.54 12.88
C TYR A 46 -4.79 6.60 14.07
N LEU A 47 -4.55 7.11 15.28
CA LEU A 47 -4.16 6.29 16.44
C LEU A 47 -5.35 6.02 17.40
N ASP A 48 -6.30 6.94 17.50
CA ASP A 48 -7.40 6.87 18.46
C ASP A 48 -8.69 6.31 17.82
N VAL A 49 -8.65 5.04 17.40
CA VAL A 49 -9.82 4.32 16.84
C VAL A 49 -10.52 3.51 17.93
N PRO A 50 -11.81 3.75 18.24
CA PRO A 50 -12.56 2.99 19.24
C PRO A 50 -12.68 1.49 18.91
N ALA A 51 -12.48 0.62 19.90
CA ALA A 51 -12.43 -0.84 19.69
C ALA A 51 -13.75 -1.47 19.18
N ASP A 52 -14.89 -0.83 19.42
CA ASP A 52 -16.20 -1.26 18.91
C ASP A 52 -16.35 -1.02 17.41
N VAL A 53 -15.85 0.12 16.89
CA VAL A 53 -15.76 0.40 15.43
C VAL A 53 -14.97 -0.69 14.72
N VAL A 54 -13.94 -1.19 15.39
CA VAL A 54 -13.00 -2.18 14.89
C VAL A 54 -13.60 -3.57 14.87
N GLU A 55 -14.27 -3.96 15.95
CA GLU A 55 -14.95 -5.25 16.00
C GLU A 55 -16.16 -5.28 15.05
N GLY A 56 -16.87 -4.17 14.91
CA GLY A 56 -17.90 -3.97 13.88
C GLY A 56 -17.32 -4.19 12.47
N LEU A 57 -16.18 -3.56 12.19
CA LEU A 57 -15.46 -3.77 10.94
C LEU A 57 -15.11 -5.24 10.71
N ARG A 58 -14.44 -5.89 11.67
CA ARG A 58 -13.88 -7.23 11.47
C ARG A 58 -14.96 -8.22 11.04
N ARG A 59 -16.17 -8.05 11.57
CA ARG A 59 -17.38 -8.81 11.21
C ARG A 59 -17.89 -8.44 9.82
N GLU A 60 -17.99 -7.14 9.49
CA GLU A 60 -18.38 -6.68 8.15
C GLU A 60 -17.45 -7.26 7.06
N LEU A 61 -16.14 -7.18 7.28
CA LEU A 61 -15.12 -7.77 6.42
C LEU A 61 -15.02 -9.29 6.54
N LYS A 62 -15.77 -9.97 7.41
CA LYS A 62 -15.69 -11.43 7.63
C LYS A 62 -14.22 -11.87 7.85
N LEU A 63 -13.56 -11.22 8.82
CA LEU A 63 -12.18 -11.43 9.25
C LEU A 63 -12.09 -12.05 10.66
N ASP A 64 -13.18 -12.66 11.11
CA ASP A 64 -13.25 -13.41 12.36
C ASP A 64 -12.22 -14.55 12.34
N GLY A 65 -11.35 -14.61 13.36
CA GLY A 65 -10.23 -15.57 13.42
C GLY A 65 -9.08 -15.34 12.41
N ALA A 66 -9.16 -14.32 11.55
CA ALA A 66 -8.09 -14.00 10.59
C ALA A 66 -6.88 -13.37 11.29
N TYR A 67 -5.72 -14.00 11.17
CA TYR A 67 -4.46 -13.51 11.72
C TYR A 67 -3.23 -14.03 10.94
N PRO A 68 -2.25 -13.17 10.61
CA PRO A 68 -2.31 -11.72 10.62
C PRO A 68 -3.14 -11.20 9.44
N VAL A 69 -3.64 -9.96 9.54
CA VAL A 69 -4.21 -9.22 8.42
C VAL A 69 -3.12 -8.33 7.81
N LEU A 70 -2.91 -8.42 6.50
CA LEU A 70 -1.88 -7.71 5.76
C LEU A 70 -2.54 -6.70 4.82
N LEU A 71 -2.44 -5.41 5.14
CA LEU A 71 -3.04 -4.33 4.35
C LEU A 71 -2.00 -3.68 3.42
N ASN A 72 -2.30 -3.65 2.12
CA ASN A 72 -1.55 -2.90 1.12
C ASN A 72 -2.44 -1.82 0.50
N VAL A 73 -2.14 -0.54 0.79
CA VAL A 73 -2.87 0.60 0.25
C VAL A 73 -2.07 1.28 -0.86
N GLY A 74 -2.67 1.45 -2.03
CA GLY A 74 -2.08 2.18 -3.15
C GLY A 74 -2.53 1.68 -4.52
N ARG A 75 -2.14 2.42 -5.57
CA ARG A 75 -2.43 2.06 -6.97
C ARG A 75 -1.88 0.67 -7.30
N ILE A 76 -2.66 -0.17 -7.98
CA ILE A 76 -2.27 -1.53 -8.36
C ILE A 76 -1.49 -1.45 -9.68
N ILE A 77 -0.17 -1.26 -9.56
CA ILE A 77 0.77 -1.08 -10.67
C ILE A 77 2.14 -1.72 -10.38
N ASP A 78 2.91 -1.96 -11.44
CA ASP A 78 4.17 -2.70 -11.42
C ASP A 78 5.19 -2.20 -10.39
N GLN A 79 5.23 -0.88 -10.20
CA GLN A 79 6.07 -0.23 -9.19
C GLN A 79 5.65 -0.67 -7.78
N LYS A 80 4.35 -0.56 -7.44
CA LYS A 80 3.76 -0.73 -6.09
C LYS A 80 3.84 -2.15 -5.53
N GLY A 81 4.48 -3.07 -6.24
CA GLY A 81 5.08 -4.27 -5.64
C GLY A 81 4.10 -5.34 -5.15
N GLN A 82 2.79 -5.20 -5.37
CA GLN A 82 1.77 -6.16 -4.90
C GLN A 82 2.03 -7.60 -5.36
N ARG A 83 2.64 -7.77 -6.55
CA ARG A 83 3.11 -9.06 -7.08
C ARG A 83 4.17 -9.77 -6.22
N TYR A 84 4.91 -9.06 -5.37
CA TYR A 84 5.85 -9.67 -4.43
C TYR A 84 5.09 -10.22 -3.21
N LEU A 85 4.12 -9.46 -2.68
CA LEU A 85 3.25 -9.90 -1.58
C LEU A 85 2.47 -11.18 -1.94
N ILE A 86 1.84 -11.23 -3.12
CA ILE A 86 1.13 -12.44 -3.61
C ILE A 86 2.08 -13.63 -3.78
N ARG A 87 3.33 -13.41 -4.21
CA ARG A 87 4.34 -14.49 -4.33
C ARG A 87 4.87 -14.97 -2.98
N ALA A 88 4.90 -14.11 -1.97
CA ALA A 88 5.35 -14.45 -0.62
C ALA A 88 4.24 -15.12 0.23
N LEU A 89 2.96 -14.87 -0.08
CA LEU A 89 1.82 -15.34 0.72
C LEU A 89 1.81 -16.86 0.99
N PRO A 90 2.17 -17.77 0.06
CA PRO A 90 2.26 -19.20 0.37
C PRO A 90 3.27 -19.54 1.48
N ALA A 91 4.34 -18.76 1.65
CA ALA A 91 5.29 -18.95 2.74
C ALA A 91 4.75 -18.39 4.07
N VAL A 92 4.00 -17.29 4.02
CA VAL A 92 3.30 -16.73 5.21
C VAL A 92 2.24 -17.72 5.71
N LEU A 93 1.43 -18.29 4.82
CA LEU A 93 0.36 -19.22 5.16
C LEU A 93 0.84 -20.53 5.82
N LYS A 94 2.09 -20.95 5.57
CA LYS A 94 2.71 -22.08 6.30
C LYS A 94 2.89 -21.81 7.79
N ARG A 95 3.09 -20.55 8.19
CA ARG A 95 3.24 -20.13 9.59
C ARG A 95 1.94 -19.59 10.18
N PHE A 96 1.11 -18.96 9.36
CA PHE A 96 -0.14 -18.34 9.75
C PHE A 96 -1.27 -18.77 8.80
N PRO A 97 -1.89 -19.94 9.01
CA PRO A 97 -2.90 -20.48 8.09
C PRO A 97 -4.14 -19.61 7.93
N GLN A 98 -4.41 -18.71 8.88
CA GLN A 98 -5.54 -17.77 8.86
C GLN A 98 -5.18 -16.38 8.30
N ALA A 99 -4.00 -16.22 7.71
CA ALA A 99 -3.58 -14.91 7.19
C ALA A 99 -4.51 -14.42 6.06
N GLN A 100 -4.74 -13.11 6.01
CA GLN A 100 -5.55 -12.45 5.00
C GLN A 100 -4.79 -11.25 4.41
N VAL A 101 -4.87 -11.05 3.09
CA VAL A 101 -4.26 -9.92 2.38
C VAL A 101 -5.34 -9.04 1.77
N LEU A 102 -5.27 -7.75 2.08
CA LEU A 102 -6.22 -6.73 1.65
C LEU A 102 -5.51 -5.73 0.72
N PHE A 103 -5.91 -5.65 -0.54
CA PHE A 103 -5.37 -4.71 -1.52
C PHE A 103 -6.34 -3.54 -1.74
N ALA A 104 -6.03 -2.38 -1.16
CA ALA A 104 -6.86 -1.18 -1.26
C ALA A 104 -6.35 -0.20 -2.31
N GLY A 105 -6.96 -0.24 -3.49
CA GLY A 105 -6.66 0.62 -4.63
C GLY A 105 -6.97 -0.07 -5.97
N ASP A 106 -6.81 0.66 -7.07
CA ASP A 106 -7.05 0.15 -8.42
C ASP A 106 -5.86 0.41 -9.34
N GLY A 107 -5.83 -0.24 -10.51
CA GLY A 107 -4.84 -0.01 -11.55
C GLY A 107 -4.75 -1.16 -12.54
N TRP A 108 -4.07 -0.90 -13.66
CA TRP A 108 -4.02 -1.79 -14.83
C TRP A 108 -3.43 -3.19 -14.55
N MET A 109 -2.70 -3.38 -13.45
CA MET A 109 -2.22 -4.71 -13.06
C MET A 109 -3.28 -5.61 -12.41
N ARG A 110 -4.45 -5.08 -12.00
CA ARG A 110 -5.41 -5.79 -11.14
C ARG A 110 -5.77 -7.18 -11.69
N SER A 111 -6.15 -7.28 -12.97
CA SER A 111 -6.50 -8.56 -13.61
C SER A 111 -5.37 -9.59 -13.51
N ARG A 112 -4.13 -9.18 -13.82
CA ARG A 112 -2.94 -10.04 -13.75
C ARG A 112 -2.60 -10.49 -12.32
N LEU A 113 -2.95 -9.69 -11.31
CA LEU A 113 -2.81 -10.10 -9.91
C LEU A 113 -3.89 -11.09 -9.49
N VAL A 114 -5.13 -10.90 -9.94
CA VAL A 114 -6.23 -11.86 -9.72
C VAL A 114 -5.89 -13.21 -10.36
N GLU A 115 -5.51 -13.24 -11.64
CA GLU A 115 -5.00 -14.45 -12.31
C GLU A 115 -3.89 -15.14 -11.50
N LYS A 116 -2.95 -14.36 -10.94
CA LYS A 116 -1.86 -14.93 -10.15
C LYS A 116 -2.29 -15.47 -8.79
N VAL A 117 -3.28 -14.86 -8.15
CA VAL A 117 -3.93 -15.38 -6.93
C VAL A 117 -4.64 -16.70 -7.23
N ASP A 118 -5.35 -16.75 -8.36
CA ASP A 118 -6.12 -17.91 -8.81
C ASP A 118 -5.21 -19.11 -9.11
N LEU A 119 -4.16 -18.88 -9.91
CA LEU A 119 -3.13 -19.88 -10.24
C LEU A 119 -2.36 -20.41 -9.02
N LEU A 120 -2.38 -19.69 -7.89
CA LEU A 120 -1.75 -20.11 -6.63
C LEU A 120 -2.76 -20.67 -5.61
N GLY A 121 -4.05 -20.75 -5.95
CA GLY A 121 -5.11 -21.20 -5.03
C GLY A 121 -5.41 -20.23 -3.88
N LEU A 122 -4.95 -18.98 -3.96
CA LEU A 122 -4.94 -18.02 -2.85
C LEU A 122 -6.24 -17.22 -2.69
N ARG A 123 -7.29 -17.51 -3.48
CA ARG A 123 -8.57 -16.77 -3.48
C ARG A 123 -9.19 -16.55 -2.10
N ARG A 124 -9.04 -17.52 -1.18
CA ARG A 124 -9.58 -17.45 0.19
C ARG A 124 -8.80 -16.54 1.15
N HIS A 125 -7.63 -16.07 0.73
CA HIS A 125 -6.69 -15.28 1.53
C HIS A 125 -6.40 -13.88 0.94
N VAL A 126 -7.06 -13.49 -0.15
CA VAL A 126 -6.77 -12.22 -0.84
C VAL A 126 -8.06 -11.51 -1.27
N ARG A 127 -8.18 -10.21 -0.96
CA ARG A 127 -9.33 -9.37 -1.33
C ARG A 127 -8.87 -8.03 -1.93
N PHE A 128 -9.66 -7.46 -2.84
CA PHE A 128 -9.34 -6.23 -3.58
C PHE A 128 -10.45 -5.17 -3.46
N PHE A 129 -10.08 -3.92 -3.12
CA PHE A 129 -10.96 -2.80 -2.79
C PHE A 129 -10.68 -1.61 -3.75
N VAL A 130 -11.69 -0.89 -4.24
CA VAL A 130 -11.52 0.25 -5.19
C VAL A 130 -12.39 1.45 -4.81
N ARG A 131 -11.76 2.61 -4.54
CA ARG A 131 -12.44 3.87 -4.12
C ARG A 131 -13.18 3.78 -2.77
N GLY A 132 -12.74 2.92 -1.87
CA GLY A 132 -13.49 2.59 -0.64
C GLY A 132 -14.70 1.71 -0.91
N ALA A 133 -15.25 1.75 -2.12
CA ALA A 133 -16.17 0.75 -2.59
C ALA A 133 -15.45 -0.61 -2.78
N PRO A 134 -16.12 -1.70 -2.44
CA PRO A 134 -15.69 -3.02 -2.83
C PRO A 134 -15.85 -3.29 -4.33
N VAL A 135 -14.97 -4.15 -4.86
CA VAL A 135 -15.26 -4.88 -6.11
C VAL A 135 -15.73 -6.33 -5.80
N PHE A 136 -15.76 -6.70 -4.50
CA PHE A 136 -16.61 -7.68 -3.79
C PHE A 136 -16.57 -7.30 -2.29
N GLU A 137 -17.68 -7.30 -1.51
CA GLU A 137 -18.02 -6.33 -0.41
C GLU A 137 -17.08 -6.07 0.84
N LEU A 138 -16.85 -4.77 1.21
CA LEU A 138 -15.72 -4.23 2.06
C LEU A 138 -15.85 -2.73 2.56
N ALA A 139 -15.33 -2.32 3.76
CA ALA A 139 -14.55 -1.05 4.07
C ALA A 139 -14.12 -0.86 5.57
N THR A 140 -13.00 -0.14 5.90
CA THR A 140 -11.97 -0.43 6.99
C THR A 140 -11.47 0.70 7.99
N PRO A 141 -11.46 0.53 9.35
CA PRO A 141 -10.26 0.67 10.28
C PRO A 141 -10.17 -0.23 11.59
N LEU A 142 -9.07 -0.24 12.38
CA LEU A 142 -8.66 -1.27 13.40
C LEU A 142 -8.15 -0.78 14.81
N ALA A 143 -7.96 -1.71 15.79
CA ALA A 143 -7.63 -1.51 17.24
C ALA A 143 -6.52 -2.48 17.73
N PRO A 144 -5.88 -2.26 18.91
CA PRO A 144 -4.58 -2.85 19.24
C PRO A 144 -4.64 -4.21 19.94
N GLY A 145 -3.78 -5.14 19.50
CA GLY A 145 -3.58 -6.46 20.12
C GLY A 145 -2.87 -7.46 19.21
N ASP A 146 -3.09 -7.32 17.90
CA ASP A 146 -2.52 -8.16 16.84
C ASP A 146 -1.45 -7.40 16.03
N GLU A 147 -0.39 -8.09 15.56
CA GLU A 147 0.57 -7.50 14.60
C GLU A 147 -0.08 -7.23 13.23
N LEU A 148 -0.67 -6.05 13.08
CA LEU A 148 -1.06 -5.49 11.80
C LEU A 148 0.21 -5.11 11.01
N LEU A 149 0.78 -6.07 10.31
CA LEU A 149 1.86 -5.84 9.35
C LEU A 149 1.33 -5.06 8.15
N ILE A 150 1.32 -3.73 8.27
CA ILE A 150 1.17 -2.81 7.14
C ILE A 150 2.43 -2.94 6.29
N VAL A 151 2.40 -3.88 5.35
CA VAL A 151 3.38 -3.96 4.26
C VAL A 151 3.05 -2.84 3.27
N GLN A 152 3.34 -1.60 3.69
CA GLN A 152 3.41 -0.46 2.80
C GLN A 152 4.57 -0.72 1.84
N ALA A 153 4.23 -1.21 0.65
CA ALA A 153 5.20 -1.40 -0.41
C ALA A 153 5.77 -0.01 -0.79
N LEU A 154 6.96 0.29 -0.26
CA LEU A 154 7.77 1.47 -0.56
C LEU A 154 8.30 1.39 -2.00
N SER A 155 7.39 1.50 -2.97
CA SER A 155 7.77 1.65 -4.36
C SER A 155 8.09 3.10 -4.68
N GLY A 156 9.37 3.42 -4.65
CA GLY A 156 9.90 4.72 -5.06
C GLY A 156 9.58 5.85 -4.09
N GLY A 157 10.64 6.48 -3.60
CA GLY A 157 10.67 7.95 -3.66
C GLY A 157 10.87 8.40 -5.10
#